data_AF-A0A075ANX2-F1
#
_entry.id   AF-A0A075ANX2-F1
#
_cell.length_a   1.000
_cell.length_b   1.000
_cell.length_c   1.000
_cell.angle_alpha   90.00
_cell.angle_beta   90.00
_cell.angle_gamma   90.00
#
_symmetry.space_group_name_H-M   'P 1'
#
loop_
_entity.id
_entity.type
_entity.pdbx_description
1 polymer ?
#
loop_
_entity_poly.entity_id
_entity_poly.type
_entity_poly.pdbx_seq_one_letter_code
_entity_poly.pdbx_strand_id
1 'polypeptide(L)'
;MFANLKDDTSIEEILKNHDLKSLLYQFSVKQLAEENIIFLDEYHQIKNFIETKDEDLQNDLRIKLNGLFSNFIEDSSQYALNIPDATKTDALKRWKEQTTKETPLSAIFSILDETYKHVRDLLKTSSILPFAQELKQATKNAINSSKILPKQKRVVIIGAGFCGTLVARLLDKYKAFQVVLIDRKPVFESTPYSIMAMVDPDLQEKILLPLDNLLKNGVFIQGHVTKLRSNSVDVNGTNIPFDYLVLGMGSSYKSGIKAQNWSVNYRKKNYLESFEKIKEAKKILIVGGGTGMRLEGIELATQIKSFDPSKNIVLMDSNDRLMKRSSPAVGERIIKELKKMGIEIHLRTRFLKYDAVKNVYKTSVGEIKADFMMWASGIQPNSDLVKEFNADLVNEMGYIKANNDLTVVGMPKMFVGGDLKSLKEEKMAFTAQVDGIMIANNICRAELGKELFQRGKEHPPLVNDGMHFVSLGLNKVPKQMMFPCLKGHFFYVSPKVYKMKMDFLPTGMSVLKGEREPLGLYGKSRVEKILLSEPVVDQEASNGRLEAKSKKHIDSNE
;
A
#
# COMPACT_ATOMS: atom_id res chain seq x y z
N MET A 1 21.31 -3.07 -13.82
CA MET A 1 20.81 -3.06 -12.43
C MET A 1 21.48 -4.12 -11.57
N PHE A 2 21.27 -5.43 -11.80
CA PHE A 2 22.19 -6.45 -11.25
C PHE A 2 23.63 -6.27 -11.73
N ALA A 3 23.83 -5.55 -12.85
CA ALA A 3 25.14 -5.11 -13.33
C ALA A 3 25.92 -4.21 -12.34
N ASN A 4 25.26 -3.59 -11.35
CA ASN A 4 25.92 -2.79 -10.32
C ASN A 4 26.18 -3.59 -9.03
N LEU A 5 25.53 -4.75 -8.87
CA LEU A 5 25.80 -5.65 -7.75
C LEU A 5 27.08 -6.41 -8.08
N LYS A 6 28.16 -6.01 -7.45
CA LYS A 6 29.46 -6.67 -7.56
C LYS A 6 29.64 -7.60 -6.37
N ASP A 7 30.51 -8.61 -6.49
CA ASP A 7 30.77 -9.54 -5.39
C ASP A 7 31.30 -8.84 -4.11
N ASP A 8 31.93 -7.68 -4.26
CA ASP A 8 32.45 -6.84 -3.17
C ASP A 8 31.44 -5.81 -2.63
N THR A 9 30.21 -5.74 -3.17
CA THR A 9 29.18 -4.83 -2.65
C THR A 9 28.82 -5.25 -1.22
N SER A 10 28.91 -4.32 -0.28
CA SER A 10 28.62 -4.59 1.13
C SER A 10 27.11 -4.72 1.41
N ILE A 11 26.76 -5.41 2.48
CA ILE A 11 25.35 -5.51 2.92
C ILE A 11 24.80 -4.14 3.31
N GLU A 12 25.65 -3.27 3.86
CA GLU A 12 25.33 -1.88 4.16
C GLU A 12 24.90 -1.09 2.91
N GLU A 13 25.61 -1.25 1.80
CA GLU A 13 25.26 -0.63 0.52
C GLU A 13 23.94 -1.19 -0.04
N ILE A 14 23.72 -2.50 0.12
CA ILE A 14 22.48 -3.17 -0.28
C ILE A 14 21.29 -2.61 0.50
N LEU A 15 21.40 -2.45 1.82
CA LEU A 15 20.31 -1.97 2.68
C LEU A 15 19.95 -0.49 2.45
N LYS A 16 20.94 0.33 2.04
CA LYS A 16 20.71 1.75 1.72
C LYS A 16 20.03 1.97 0.37
N ASN A 17 20.12 1.01 -0.54
CA ASN A 17 19.50 1.08 -1.86
C ASN A 17 18.15 0.34 -1.84
N HIS A 18 17.04 1.05 -2.08
CA HIS A 18 15.69 0.45 -2.06
C HIS A 18 15.53 -0.75 -3.01
N ASP A 19 16.26 -0.76 -4.12
CA ASP A 19 16.21 -1.81 -5.14
C ASP A 19 16.99 -3.05 -4.71
N LEU A 20 18.18 -2.86 -4.14
CA LEU A 20 18.98 -3.97 -3.62
C LEU A 20 18.34 -4.53 -2.35
N LYS A 21 17.74 -3.68 -1.50
CA LYS A 21 16.92 -4.09 -0.36
C LYS A 21 15.72 -4.94 -0.83
N SER A 22 15.10 -4.61 -1.97
CA SER A 22 14.05 -5.44 -2.58
C SER A 22 14.51 -6.85 -2.91
N LEU A 23 15.65 -6.93 -3.60
CA LEU A 23 16.26 -8.20 -3.98
C LEU A 23 16.61 -9.02 -2.73
N LEU A 24 17.21 -8.38 -1.73
CA LEU A 24 17.59 -8.99 -0.47
C LEU A 24 16.37 -9.57 0.25
N TYR A 25 15.25 -8.83 0.32
CA TYR A 25 14.01 -9.34 0.90
C TYR A 25 13.47 -10.58 0.18
N GLN A 26 13.46 -10.59 -1.14
CA GLN A 26 13.02 -11.78 -1.88
C GLN A 26 13.96 -12.97 -1.64
N PHE A 27 15.27 -12.70 -1.55
CA PHE A 27 16.26 -13.72 -1.23
C PHE A 27 16.03 -14.28 0.19
N SER A 28 15.84 -13.44 1.19
CA SER A 28 15.64 -13.89 2.57
C SER A 28 14.36 -14.70 2.74
N VAL A 29 13.27 -14.34 2.04
CA VAL A 29 12.05 -15.15 2.03
C VAL A 29 12.34 -16.55 1.49
N LYS A 30 13.09 -16.66 0.38
CA LYS A 30 13.49 -17.96 -0.19
C LYS A 30 14.40 -18.77 0.74
N GLN A 31 15.21 -18.09 1.57
CA GLN A 31 16.11 -18.72 2.54
C GLN A 31 15.51 -18.90 3.95
N LEU A 32 14.22 -18.57 4.14
CA LEU A 32 13.56 -18.59 5.46
C LEU A 32 14.33 -17.77 6.52
N ALA A 33 14.85 -16.61 6.11
CA ALA A 33 15.71 -15.74 6.92
C ALA A 33 15.22 -14.28 6.90
N GLU A 34 13.92 -14.04 6.86
CA GLU A 34 13.33 -12.70 6.72
C GLU A 34 13.67 -11.80 7.92
N GLU A 35 13.66 -12.39 9.11
CA GLU A 35 14.07 -11.81 10.38
C GLU A 35 15.51 -11.28 10.36
N ASN A 36 16.41 -11.96 9.65
CA ASN A 36 17.79 -11.57 9.53
C ASN A 36 17.94 -10.18 8.89
N ILE A 37 17.12 -9.83 7.89
CA ILE A 37 17.17 -8.48 7.27
C ILE A 37 16.72 -7.41 8.25
N ILE A 38 15.68 -7.68 9.04
CA ILE A 38 15.15 -6.71 10.00
C ILE A 38 16.19 -6.45 11.09
N PHE A 39 16.81 -7.52 11.59
CA PHE A 39 17.92 -7.40 12.53
C PHE A 39 19.05 -6.54 11.96
N LEU A 40 19.45 -6.75 10.70
CA LEU A 40 20.47 -5.91 10.06
C LEU A 40 20.03 -4.44 9.96
N ASP A 41 18.79 -4.17 9.54
CA ASP A 41 18.25 -2.82 9.39
C ASP A 41 18.22 -2.08 10.75
N GLU A 42 17.75 -2.73 11.82
CA GLU A 42 17.72 -2.18 13.18
C GLU A 42 19.14 -2.03 13.76
N TYR A 43 20.01 -3.03 13.58
CA TYR A 43 21.40 -2.97 14.00
C TYR A 43 22.14 -1.79 13.36
N HIS A 44 21.95 -1.55 12.05
CA HIS A 44 22.57 -0.41 11.37
C HIS A 44 21.99 0.94 11.78
N GLN A 45 20.69 1.02 12.07
CA GLN A 45 20.08 2.24 12.61
C GLN A 45 20.70 2.62 13.94
N ILE A 46 21.04 1.65 14.80
CA ILE A 46 21.72 1.90 16.07
C ILE A 46 23.20 2.22 15.86
N LYS A 47 23.91 1.43 15.04
CA LYS A 47 25.35 1.56 14.77
C LYS A 47 25.75 2.97 14.37
N ASN A 48 24.96 3.64 13.54
CA ASN A 48 25.25 4.97 13.03
C ASN A 48 25.30 6.06 14.12
N PHE A 49 24.74 5.81 15.30
CA PHE A 49 24.65 6.80 16.38
C PHE A 49 25.27 6.31 17.70
N ILE A 50 25.87 5.11 17.73
CA ILE A 50 26.31 4.46 18.98
C ILE A 50 27.38 5.26 19.75
N GLU A 51 28.15 6.09 19.05
CA GLU A 51 29.20 6.96 19.60
C GLU A 51 28.71 8.38 19.94
N THR A 52 27.40 8.64 19.85
CA THR A 52 26.85 9.98 20.15
C THR A 52 27.16 10.41 21.57
N LYS A 53 27.41 11.71 21.74
CA LYS A 53 27.58 12.37 23.05
C LYS A 53 26.30 13.05 23.56
N ASP A 54 25.23 13.03 22.77
CA ASP A 54 23.93 13.58 23.15
C ASP A 54 23.23 12.65 24.14
N GLU A 55 23.00 13.11 25.38
CA GLU A 55 22.40 12.32 26.46
C GLU A 55 20.95 11.89 26.17
N ASP A 56 20.15 12.74 25.51
CA ASP A 56 18.78 12.40 25.11
C ASP A 56 18.82 11.24 24.09
N LEU A 57 19.75 11.31 23.12
CA LEU A 57 19.93 10.28 22.11
C LEU A 57 20.52 8.98 22.67
N GLN A 58 21.44 9.06 23.64
CA GLN A 58 21.99 7.88 24.31
C GLN A 58 20.90 7.06 25.01
N ASN A 59 19.97 7.72 25.69
CA ASN A 59 18.85 7.05 26.34
C ASN A 59 17.92 6.36 25.32
N ASP A 60 17.60 7.02 24.21
CA ASP A 60 16.81 6.44 23.13
C ASP A 60 17.52 5.23 22.49
N LEU A 61 18.83 5.33 22.23
CA LEU A 61 19.63 4.23 21.70
C LEU A 61 19.69 3.05 22.65
N ARG A 62 19.75 3.28 23.98
CA ARG A 62 19.71 2.21 24.97
C ARG A 62 18.39 1.44 24.92
N ILE A 63 17.27 2.15 24.80
CA ILE A 63 15.95 1.54 24.65
C ILE A 63 15.89 0.71 23.37
N LYS A 64 16.36 1.28 22.24
CA LYS A 64 16.43 0.57 20.96
C LYS A 64 17.32 -0.67 21.01
N LEU A 65 18.46 -0.58 21.67
CA LEU A 65 19.41 -1.68 21.81
C LEU A 65 18.85 -2.82 22.67
N ASN A 66 18.20 -2.49 23.79
CA ASN A 66 17.45 -3.46 24.58
C ASN A 66 16.32 -4.10 23.76
N GLY A 67 15.58 -3.30 22.99
CA GLY A 67 14.55 -3.78 22.09
C GLY A 67 15.09 -4.74 21.02
N LEU A 68 16.21 -4.41 20.38
CA LEU A 68 16.89 -5.27 19.41
C LEU A 68 17.26 -6.62 20.05
N PHE A 69 17.81 -6.60 21.26
CA PHE A 69 18.17 -7.84 21.96
C PHE A 69 16.93 -8.67 22.33
N SER A 70 15.91 -8.06 22.95
CA SER A 70 14.68 -8.78 23.34
C SER A 70 13.93 -9.33 22.13
N ASN A 71 13.95 -8.60 21.02
CA ASN A 71 13.23 -8.98 19.81
C ASN A 71 13.87 -10.17 19.08
N PHE A 72 15.20 -10.33 19.13
CA PHE A 72 15.92 -11.30 18.28
C PHE A 72 16.75 -12.34 19.03
N ILE A 73 17.17 -12.06 20.27
CA ILE A 73 18.18 -12.86 21.00
C ILE A 73 17.62 -13.52 22.26
N GLU A 74 16.66 -12.89 22.95
CA GLU A 74 16.06 -13.50 24.15
C GLU A 74 15.38 -14.85 23.87
N ASP A 75 15.17 -15.65 24.92
CA ASP A 75 14.45 -16.92 24.79
C ASP A 75 12.97 -16.68 24.43
N SER A 76 12.41 -15.56 24.90
CA SER A 76 11.07 -15.07 24.56
C SER A 76 11.02 -14.24 23.28
N SER A 77 12.08 -14.26 22.45
CA SER A 77 12.16 -13.42 21.26
C SER A 77 11.03 -13.71 20.27
N GLN A 78 10.41 -12.66 19.76
CA GLN A 78 9.35 -12.79 18.74
C GLN A 78 9.93 -13.09 17.34
N TYR A 79 11.21 -12.78 17.13
CA TYR A 79 11.93 -13.05 15.90
C TYR A 79 13.00 -14.13 16.16
N ALA A 80 13.19 -14.98 15.17
CA ALA A 80 14.19 -16.04 15.20
C ALA A 80 15.22 -15.75 14.12
N LEU A 81 16.50 -15.66 14.52
CA LEU A 81 17.60 -15.49 13.59
C LEU A 81 18.10 -16.85 13.11
N ASN A 82 18.43 -16.94 11.83
CA ASN A 82 19.10 -18.10 11.27
C ASN A 82 20.61 -18.01 11.55
N ILE A 83 21.00 -18.32 12.78
CA ILE A 83 22.37 -18.31 13.31
C ILE A 83 22.61 -19.58 14.14
N PRO A 84 23.87 -20.00 14.38
CA PRO A 84 24.16 -21.12 15.27
C PRO A 84 23.66 -20.90 16.70
N ASP A 85 23.11 -21.94 17.34
CA ASP A 85 22.64 -21.89 18.73
C ASP A 85 23.73 -21.43 19.71
N ALA A 86 24.99 -21.81 19.43
CA ALA A 86 26.15 -21.39 20.22
C ALA A 86 26.31 -19.85 20.22
N THR A 87 26.11 -19.19 19.07
CA THR A 87 26.18 -17.73 18.95
C THR A 87 25.05 -17.06 19.72
N LYS A 88 23.82 -17.58 19.63
CA LYS A 88 22.68 -17.05 20.39
C LYS A 88 22.93 -17.20 21.90
N THR A 89 23.44 -18.36 22.32
CA THR A 89 23.73 -18.67 23.73
C THR A 89 24.85 -17.80 24.30
N ASP A 90 25.92 -17.56 23.53
CA ASP A 90 27.00 -16.67 23.95
C ASP A 90 26.51 -15.22 24.10
N ALA A 91 25.74 -14.72 23.12
CA ALA A 91 25.16 -13.38 23.19
C ALA A 91 24.23 -13.23 24.41
N LEU A 92 23.39 -14.24 24.68
CA LEU A 92 22.53 -14.31 25.87
C LEU A 92 23.33 -14.23 27.17
N LYS A 93 24.39 -15.03 27.28
CA LYS A 93 25.26 -15.08 28.46
C LYS A 93 25.96 -13.74 28.68
N ARG A 94 26.65 -13.23 27.66
CA ARG A 94 27.40 -11.97 27.74
C ARG A 94 26.48 -10.80 28.05
N TRP A 95 25.27 -10.78 27.49
CA TRP A 95 24.30 -9.74 27.79
C TRP A 95 23.92 -9.72 29.27
N LYS A 96 23.62 -10.89 29.85
CA LYS A 96 23.28 -11.02 31.28
C LYS A 96 24.43 -10.65 32.21
N GLU A 97 25.66 -10.99 31.83
CA GLU A 97 26.86 -10.76 32.65
C GLU A 97 27.42 -9.33 32.54
N GLN A 98 27.29 -8.68 31.38
CA GLN A 98 28.03 -7.45 31.06
C GLN A 98 27.12 -6.21 30.96
N THR A 99 25.80 -6.38 30.90
CA THR A 99 24.85 -5.27 30.72
C THR A 99 24.35 -4.75 32.06
N THR A 100 24.85 -3.59 32.46
CA THR A 100 24.34 -2.82 33.61
C THR A 100 23.83 -1.46 33.15
N LYS A 101 23.24 -0.67 34.06
CA LYS A 101 22.85 0.72 33.76
C LYS A 101 24.05 1.61 33.43
N GLU A 102 25.23 1.29 33.95
CA GLU A 102 26.45 2.09 33.80
C GLU A 102 27.31 1.66 32.60
N THR A 103 27.06 0.46 32.04
CA THR A 103 27.84 -0.04 30.90
C THR A 103 27.74 0.90 29.68
N PRO A 104 28.86 1.28 29.04
CA PRO A 104 28.83 2.09 27.82
C PRO A 104 28.03 1.42 26.69
N LEU A 105 27.29 2.20 25.90
CA LEU A 105 26.46 1.68 24.81
C LEU A 105 27.28 0.90 23.77
N SER A 106 28.49 1.36 23.45
CA SER A 106 29.39 0.67 22.53
C SER A 106 29.78 -0.73 23.02
N ALA A 107 29.98 -0.90 24.33
CA ALA A 107 30.29 -2.19 24.92
C ALA A 107 29.09 -3.14 24.86
N ILE A 108 27.88 -2.65 25.18
CA ILE A 108 26.64 -3.45 25.03
C ILE A 108 26.42 -3.83 23.56
N PHE A 109 26.60 -2.88 22.65
CA PHE A 109 26.42 -3.09 21.21
C PHE A 109 27.36 -4.16 20.65
N SER A 110 28.61 -4.19 21.14
CA SER A 110 29.62 -5.17 20.70
C SER A 110 29.27 -6.63 21.00
N ILE A 111 28.34 -6.89 21.94
CA ILE A 111 27.83 -8.23 22.23
C ILE A 111 27.14 -8.81 21.00
N LEU A 112 26.55 -7.96 20.16
CA LEU A 112 25.81 -8.37 18.96
C LEU A 112 26.71 -8.52 17.72
N ASP A 113 28.00 -8.22 17.79
CA ASP A 113 28.89 -8.22 16.62
C ASP A 113 29.07 -9.60 15.98
N GLU A 114 29.14 -10.66 16.78
CA GLU A 114 29.23 -12.02 16.25
C GLU A 114 27.92 -12.47 15.63
N THR A 115 26.79 -12.10 16.25
CA THR A 115 25.46 -12.32 15.67
C THR A 115 25.34 -11.59 14.33
N TYR A 116 25.77 -10.33 14.27
CA TYR A 116 25.83 -9.55 13.05
C TYR A 116 26.67 -10.22 11.96
N LYS A 117 27.87 -10.71 12.30
CA LYS A 117 28.74 -11.42 11.35
C LYS A 117 28.06 -12.66 10.77
N HIS A 118 27.45 -13.52 11.60
CA HIS A 118 26.75 -14.71 11.10
C HIS A 118 25.55 -14.35 10.22
N VAL A 119 24.74 -13.38 10.63
CA VAL A 119 23.59 -12.92 9.84
C VAL A 119 24.05 -12.34 8.49
N ARG A 120 25.10 -11.50 8.50
CA ARG A 120 25.71 -10.94 7.29
C ARG A 120 26.28 -12.02 6.38
N ASP A 121 26.95 -13.03 6.93
CA ASP A 121 27.61 -14.09 6.16
C ASP A 121 26.59 -15.03 5.50
N LEU A 122 25.46 -15.29 6.14
CA LEU A 122 24.33 -15.99 5.52
C LEU A 122 23.79 -15.21 4.31
N LEU A 123 23.69 -13.89 4.46
CA LEU A 123 23.16 -12.98 3.44
C LEU A 123 24.25 -12.40 2.53
N LYS A 124 25.46 -12.96 2.49
CA LYS A 124 26.58 -12.38 1.73
C LYS A 124 26.28 -12.27 0.24
N THR A 125 26.92 -11.30 -0.39
CA THR A 125 26.68 -10.92 -1.80
C THR A 125 26.96 -12.04 -2.80
N SER A 126 27.93 -12.92 -2.52
CA SER A 126 28.19 -14.12 -3.33
C SER A 126 27.02 -15.12 -3.37
N SER A 127 26.11 -15.09 -2.39
CA SER A 127 24.86 -15.86 -2.40
C SER A 127 23.71 -15.11 -3.09
N ILE A 128 23.69 -13.77 -3.00
CA ILE A 128 22.65 -12.93 -3.59
C ILE A 128 22.80 -12.83 -5.11
N LEU A 129 24.02 -12.75 -5.63
CA LEU A 129 24.26 -12.54 -7.06
C LEU A 129 23.72 -13.68 -7.94
N PRO A 130 23.92 -14.98 -7.62
CA PRO A 130 23.26 -16.07 -8.32
C PRO A 130 21.73 -15.97 -8.26
N PHE A 131 21.17 -15.67 -7.09
CA PHE A 131 19.73 -15.48 -6.94
C PHE A 131 19.20 -14.33 -7.80
N ALA A 132 19.96 -13.23 -7.92
CA ALA A 132 19.64 -12.11 -8.78
C ALA A 132 19.53 -12.53 -10.25
N GLN A 133 20.47 -13.36 -10.71
CA GLN A 133 20.47 -13.91 -12.08
C GLN A 133 19.30 -14.87 -12.29
N GLU A 134 19.02 -15.76 -11.33
CA GLU A 134 17.84 -16.63 -11.33
C GLU A 134 16.55 -15.82 -11.42
N LEU A 135 16.41 -14.77 -10.59
CA LEU A 135 15.23 -13.91 -10.56
C LEU A 135 15.04 -13.14 -11.87
N LYS A 136 16.14 -12.67 -12.48
CA LYS A 136 16.13 -12.08 -13.82
C LYS A 136 15.59 -13.06 -14.84
N GLN A 137 16.10 -14.28 -14.84
CA GLN A 137 15.71 -15.30 -15.80
C GLN A 137 14.26 -15.76 -15.58
N ALA A 138 13.84 -15.93 -14.33
CA ALA A 138 12.46 -16.23 -13.96
C ALA A 138 11.50 -15.14 -14.43
N THR A 139 11.86 -13.86 -14.23
CA THR A 139 11.06 -12.72 -14.70
C THR A 139 10.94 -12.70 -16.22
N LYS A 140 12.04 -12.91 -16.96
CA LYS A 140 12.01 -13.05 -18.42
C LYS A 140 11.13 -14.21 -18.87
N ASN A 141 11.31 -15.38 -18.25
CA ASN A 141 10.54 -16.57 -18.58
C ASN A 141 9.05 -16.35 -18.34
N ALA A 142 8.65 -15.71 -17.23
CA ALA A 142 7.27 -15.41 -16.92
C ALA A 142 6.62 -14.47 -17.96
N ILE A 143 7.34 -13.44 -18.39
CA ILE A 143 6.86 -12.51 -19.44
C ILE A 143 6.76 -13.18 -20.81
N ASN A 144 7.67 -14.12 -21.12
CA ASN A 144 7.71 -14.81 -22.41
C ASN A 144 6.79 -16.04 -22.47
N SER A 145 6.50 -16.69 -21.34
CA SER A 145 5.68 -17.91 -21.28
C SER A 145 4.19 -17.64 -21.53
N SER A 146 3.70 -16.45 -21.17
CA SER A 146 2.42 -15.96 -21.64
C SER A 146 2.54 -15.69 -23.15
N LYS A 147 2.14 -16.67 -23.99
CA LYS A 147 2.12 -16.53 -25.46
C LYS A 147 1.42 -15.24 -25.85
N ILE A 148 2.16 -14.27 -26.38
CA ILE A 148 1.58 -13.02 -26.85
C ILE A 148 0.90 -13.31 -28.18
N LEU A 149 -0.43 -13.21 -28.22
CA LEU A 149 -1.16 -13.36 -29.47
C LEU A 149 -0.80 -12.21 -30.43
N PRO A 150 -0.84 -12.43 -31.75
CA PRO A 150 -0.69 -11.34 -32.71
C PRO A 150 -1.66 -10.20 -32.35
N LYS A 151 -1.15 -8.97 -32.26
CA LYS A 151 -1.87 -7.73 -31.86
C LYS A 151 -2.30 -7.63 -30.38
N GLN A 152 -1.97 -8.60 -29.53
CA GLN A 152 -2.25 -8.48 -28.09
C GLN A 152 -1.49 -7.29 -27.49
N LYS A 153 -2.20 -6.46 -26.72
CA LYS A 153 -1.65 -5.27 -26.07
C LYS A 153 -1.14 -5.59 -24.68
N ARG A 154 0.07 -5.17 -24.36
CA ARG A 154 0.61 -5.37 -23.02
C ARG A 154 0.22 -4.22 -22.10
N VAL A 155 -0.44 -4.58 -21.00
CA VAL A 155 -0.83 -3.65 -19.94
C VAL A 155 0.01 -3.94 -18.71
N VAL A 156 0.97 -3.05 -18.43
CA VAL A 156 1.79 -3.12 -17.22
C VAL A 156 1.14 -2.30 -16.12
N ILE A 157 0.97 -2.89 -14.95
CA ILE A 157 0.33 -2.28 -13.79
C ILE A 157 1.32 -2.32 -12.63
N ILE A 158 1.68 -1.15 -12.11
CA ILE A 158 2.59 -1.03 -10.97
C ILE A 158 1.79 -0.73 -9.71
N GLY A 159 1.77 -1.66 -8.77
CA GLY A 159 1.06 -1.57 -7.50
C GLY A 159 -0.21 -2.42 -7.48
N ALA A 160 -0.20 -3.46 -6.66
CA ALA A 160 -1.31 -4.37 -6.39
C ALA A 160 -2.14 -3.92 -5.17
N GLY A 161 -2.43 -2.62 -5.07
CA GLY A 161 -3.45 -2.09 -4.16
C GLY A 161 -4.86 -2.21 -4.75
N PHE A 162 -5.83 -1.51 -4.15
CA PHE A 162 -7.24 -1.51 -4.60
C PHE A 162 -7.44 -1.15 -6.08
N CYS A 163 -6.68 -0.18 -6.59
CA CYS A 163 -6.76 0.22 -7.99
C CYS A 163 -6.14 -0.82 -8.92
N GLY A 164 -4.86 -1.14 -8.74
CA GLY A 164 -4.13 -1.97 -9.70
C GLY A 164 -4.60 -3.44 -9.72
N THR A 165 -4.95 -4.04 -8.57
CA THR A 165 -5.52 -5.39 -8.57
C THR A 165 -6.84 -5.47 -9.34
N LEU A 166 -7.67 -4.44 -9.23
CA LEU A 166 -8.95 -4.39 -9.94
C LEU A 166 -8.76 -4.20 -11.44
N VAL A 167 -7.86 -3.29 -11.86
CA VAL A 167 -7.50 -3.15 -13.28
C VAL A 167 -6.99 -4.48 -13.83
N ALA A 168 -6.05 -5.11 -13.11
CA ALA A 168 -5.44 -6.36 -13.54
C ALA A 168 -6.50 -7.44 -13.75
N ARG A 169 -7.38 -7.65 -12.75
CA ARG A 169 -8.46 -8.64 -12.85
C ARG A 169 -9.51 -8.37 -13.91
N LEU A 170 -9.83 -7.10 -14.16
CA LEU A 170 -10.80 -6.73 -15.18
C LEU A 170 -10.26 -6.99 -16.59
N LEU A 171 -8.99 -6.64 -16.83
CA LEU A 171 -8.35 -6.78 -18.14
C LEU A 171 -7.91 -8.22 -18.43
N ASP A 172 -7.56 -9.00 -17.40
CA ASP A 172 -7.10 -10.39 -17.50
C ASP A 172 -8.14 -11.33 -18.15
N LYS A 173 -9.42 -10.93 -18.15
CA LYS A 173 -10.51 -11.67 -18.78
C LYS A 173 -10.49 -11.59 -20.31
N TYR A 174 -9.76 -10.63 -20.90
CA TYR A 174 -9.76 -10.40 -22.35
C TYR A 174 -8.45 -10.88 -22.95
N LYS A 175 -8.53 -11.80 -23.92
CA LYS A 175 -7.34 -12.30 -24.64
C LYS A 175 -6.60 -11.23 -25.43
N ALA A 176 -7.24 -10.09 -25.67
CA ALA A 176 -6.63 -8.93 -26.30
C ALA A 176 -5.56 -8.24 -25.44
N PHE A 177 -5.49 -8.52 -24.13
CA PHE A 177 -4.51 -7.93 -23.23
C PHE A 177 -3.57 -8.99 -22.65
N GLN A 178 -2.27 -8.69 -22.63
CA GLN A 178 -1.30 -9.37 -21.77
C GLN A 178 -1.14 -8.52 -20.52
N VAL A 179 -1.77 -8.95 -19.42
CA VAL A 179 -1.71 -8.22 -18.15
C VAL A 179 -0.45 -8.61 -17.39
N VAL A 180 0.33 -7.60 -17.00
CA VAL A 180 1.51 -7.76 -16.14
C VAL A 180 1.31 -6.92 -14.90
N LEU A 181 1.05 -7.55 -13.76
CA LEU A 181 0.91 -6.88 -12.47
C LEU A 181 2.22 -6.99 -11.70
N ILE A 182 2.75 -5.85 -11.27
CA ILE A 182 4.02 -5.75 -10.53
C ILE A 182 3.74 -5.15 -9.15
N ASP A 183 4.10 -5.85 -8.08
CA ASP A 183 4.10 -5.28 -6.72
C ASP A 183 5.27 -5.81 -5.91
N ARG A 184 5.68 -5.07 -4.89
CA ARG A 184 6.79 -5.45 -4.00
C ARG A 184 6.35 -6.52 -2.99
N LYS A 185 5.08 -6.49 -2.60
CA LYS A 185 4.44 -7.42 -1.67
C LYS A 185 3.90 -8.62 -2.45
N PRO A 186 4.02 -9.84 -1.90
CA PRO A 186 3.41 -11.03 -2.49
C PRO A 186 1.89 -11.12 -2.21
N VAL A 187 1.35 -10.19 -1.41
CA VAL A 187 -0.06 -10.17 -1.01
C VAL A 187 -0.68 -8.79 -1.21
N PHE A 188 -1.94 -8.77 -1.61
CA PHE A 188 -2.82 -7.64 -1.40
C PHE A 188 -3.12 -7.51 0.08
N GLU A 189 -3.15 -6.27 0.59
CA GLU A 189 -3.48 -5.96 1.97
C GLU A 189 -4.66 -4.99 1.99
N SER A 190 -5.73 -5.34 2.70
CA SER A 190 -6.87 -4.45 2.92
C SER A 190 -6.50 -3.38 3.94
N THR A 191 -5.90 -2.29 3.45
CA THR A 191 -5.43 -1.18 4.30
C THR A 191 -6.50 -0.52 5.17
N PRO A 192 -7.81 -0.44 4.81
CA PRO A 192 -8.84 0.04 5.73
C PRO A 192 -9.05 -0.87 6.94
N TYR A 193 -8.76 -2.17 6.81
CA TYR A 193 -8.88 -3.13 7.89
C TYR A 193 -7.58 -3.30 8.69
N SER A 194 -6.47 -2.72 8.24
CA SER A 194 -5.22 -2.70 9.01
C SER A 194 -5.41 -2.12 10.40
N ILE A 195 -6.22 -1.07 10.54
CA ILE A 195 -6.56 -0.49 11.85
C ILE A 195 -7.30 -1.49 12.74
N MET A 196 -8.21 -2.27 12.15
CA MET A 196 -8.94 -3.31 12.89
C MET A 196 -8.01 -4.47 13.27
N ALA A 197 -7.10 -4.88 12.37
CA ALA A 197 -6.13 -5.93 12.63
C ALA A 197 -5.13 -5.56 13.75
N MET A 198 -4.92 -4.27 14.04
CA MET A 198 -4.14 -3.80 15.19
C MET A 198 -4.84 -4.02 16.54
N VAL A 199 -6.18 -4.13 16.54
CA VAL A 199 -6.97 -4.30 17.77
C VAL A 199 -7.64 -5.67 17.87
N ASP A 200 -7.63 -6.44 16.78
CA ASP A 200 -8.28 -7.74 16.68
C ASP A 200 -7.36 -8.74 15.94
N PRO A 201 -6.71 -9.65 16.67
CA PRO A 201 -5.84 -10.68 16.11
C PRO A 201 -6.53 -11.56 15.06
N ASP A 202 -7.84 -11.81 15.18
CA ASP A 202 -8.58 -12.70 14.28
C ASP A 202 -8.72 -12.14 12.85
N LEU A 203 -8.43 -10.85 12.66
CA LEU A 203 -8.47 -10.17 11.36
C LEU A 203 -7.11 -10.12 10.67
N GLN A 204 -6.00 -10.33 11.37
CA GLN A 204 -4.65 -10.09 10.85
C GLN A 204 -4.35 -10.91 9.59
N GLU A 205 -4.82 -12.16 9.52
CA GLU A 205 -4.65 -13.01 8.34
C GLU A 205 -5.71 -12.76 7.28
N LYS A 206 -6.95 -12.47 7.69
CA LYS A 206 -8.11 -12.33 6.80
C LYS A 206 -8.03 -11.12 5.87
N ILE A 207 -7.20 -10.14 6.22
CA ILE A 207 -7.01 -8.91 5.44
C ILE A 207 -5.93 -9.04 4.36
N LEU A 208 -5.26 -10.19 4.29
CA LEU A 208 -4.20 -10.48 3.33
C LEU A 208 -4.70 -11.46 2.27
N LEU A 209 -4.40 -11.19 1.00
CA LEU A 209 -4.72 -12.08 -0.11
C LEU A 209 -3.47 -12.33 -0.97
N PRO A 210 -3.04 -13.59 -1.15
CA PRO A 210 -1.99 -13.94 -2.10
C PRO A 210 -2.26 -13.43 -3.51
N LEU A 211 -1.22 -12.90 -4.16
CA LEU A 211 -1.28 -12.34 -5.51
C LEU A 211 -0.86 -13.34 -6.61
N ASP A 212 -0.21 -14.44 -6.23
CA ASP A 212 0.28 -15.49 -7.13
C ASP A 212 -0.82 -16.09 -8.00
N ASN A 213 -2.01 -16.26 -7.44
CA ASN A 213 -3.19 -16.79 -8.14
C ASN A 213 -4.21 -15.69 -8.48
N LEU A 214 -3.77 -14.43 -8.53
CA LEU A 214 -4.65 -13.31 -8.82
C LEU A 214 -5.19 -13.38 -10.27
N LEU A 215 -4.27 -13.64 -11.21
CA LEU A 215 -4.49 -13.59 -12.65
C LEU A 215 -4.54 -15.00 -13.21
N LYS A 216 -5.45 -15.25 -14.16
CA LYS A 216 -5.59 -16.52 -14.86
C LYS A 216 -4.75 -16.57 -16.13
N ASN A 217 -4.64 -15.46 -16.85
CA ASN A 217 -3.96 -15.37 -18.14
C ASN A 217 -2.71 -14.48 -18.11
N GLY A 218 -2.72 -13.48 -17.23
CA GLY A 218 -1.64 -12.55 -16.99
C GLY A 218 -0.59 -13.07 -16.01
N VAL A 219 0.38 -12.21 -15.73
CA VAL A 219 1.55 -12.55 -14.93
C VAL A 219 1.63 -11.60 -13.74
N PHE A 220 1.76 -12.16 -12.54
CA PHE A 220 2.19 -11.41 -11.37
C PHE A 220 3.71 -11.49 -11.22
N ILE A 221 4.36 -10.35 -11.04
CA ILE A 221 5.79 -10.24 -10.75
C ILE A 221 5.95 -9.57 -9.39
N GLN A 222 6.51 -10.32 -8.44
CA GLN A 222 6.99 -9.71 -7.22
C GLN A 222 8.30 -8.96 -7.49
N GLY A 223 8.30 -7.64 -7.30
CA GLY A 223 9.46 -6.81 -7.54
C GLY A 223 9.21 -5.31 -7.36
N HIS A 224 10.30 -4.57 -7.15
CA HIS A 224 10.28 -3.12 -7.20
C HIS A 224 10.56 -2.66 -8.62
N VAL A 225 9.69 -1.81 -9.18
CA VAL A 225 9.98 -1.12 -10.44
C VAL A 225 10.94 0.02 -10.14
N THR A 226 12.07 0.01 -10.84
CA THR A 226 13.21 0.85 -10.50
C THR A 226 13.51 1.92 -11.53
N LYS A 227 13.00 1.73 -12.76
CA LYS A 227 13.13 2.71 -13.81
C LYS A 227 11.90 2.71 -14.69
N LEU A 228 11.36 3.90 -14.90
CA LEU A 228 10.30 4.15 -15.85
C LEU A 228 10.90 4.81 -17.10
N ARG A 229 10.48 4.33 -18.28
CA ARG A 229 10.73 4.95 -19.59
C ARG A 229 9.39 5.21 -20.27
N SER A 230 9.42 5.88 -21.42
CA SER A 230 8.22 6.22 -22.20
C SER A 230 7.36 5.00 -22.57
N ASN A 231 7.98 3.83 -22.79
CA ASN A 231 7.30 2.63 -23.27
C ASN A 231 7.73 1.34 -22.54
N SER A 232 8.47 1.44 -21.44
CA SER A 232 8.95 0.27 -20.70
C SER A 232 9.26 0.57 -19.24
N VAL A 233 9.28 -0.48 -18.42
CA VAL A 233 9.69 -0.43 -17.01
C VAL A 233 10.79 -1.43 -16.73
N ASP A 234 11.69 -1.13 -15.80
CA ASP A 234 12.67 -2.10 -15.30
C ASP A 234 12.21 -2.67 -13.96
N VAL A 235 12.17 -4.00 -13.88
CA VAL A 235 11.91 -4.76 -12.65
C VAL A 235 12.77 -6.02 -12.66
N ASN A 236 13.34 -6.40 -11.52
CA ASN A 236 14.16 -7.60 -11.38
C ASN A 236 15.24 -7.72 -12.48
N GLY A 237 15.89 -6.59 -12.81
CA GLY A 237 16.92 -6.52 -13.85
C GLY A 237 16.45 -6.80 -15.28
N THR A 238 15.14 -6.81 -15.52
CA THR A 238 14.50 -7.07 -16.81
C THR A 238 13.71 -5.84 -17.26
N ASN A 239 13.91 -5.44 -18.52
CA ASN A 239 13.12 -4.39 -19.15
C ASN A 239 11.83 -5.01 -19.72
N ILE A 240 10.68 -4.50 -19.29
CA ILE A 240 9.36 -4.94 -19.71
C ILE A 240 8.72 -3.80 -20.50
N PRO A 241 8.61 -3.91 -21.84
CA PRO A 241 7.88 -2.93 -22.63
C PRO A 241 6.39 -2.96 -22.30
N PHE A 242 5.64 -1.92 -22.62
CA PHE A 242 4.19 -1.83 -22.45
C PHE A 242 3.53 -1.02 -23.57
N ASP A 243 2.28 -1.34 -23.89
CA ASP A 243 1.39 -0.48 -24.68
C ASP A 243 0.62 0.48 -23.77
N TYR A 244 0.29 0.03 -22.56
CA TYR A 244 -0.37 0.81 -21.52
C TYR A 244 0.32 0.62 -20.18
N LEU A 245 0.43 1.71 -19.44
CA LEU A 245 0.95 1.72 -18.08
C LEU A 245 -0.11 2.20 -17.10
N VAL A 246 -0.23 1.52 -15.96
CA VAL A 246 -1.12 1.92 -14.87
C VAL A 246 -0.31 2.10 -13.58
N LEU A 247 -0.36 3.30 -13.03
CA LEU A 247 0.36 3.71 -11.83
C LEU A 247 -0.57 3.65 -10.61
N GLY A 248 -0.39 2.61 -9.79
CA GLY A 248 -1.23 2.27 -8.64
C GLY A 248 -0.45 2.02 -7.34
N MET A 249 0.77 2.56 -7.21
CA MET A 249 1.70 2.32 -6.08
C MET A 249 1.25 2.90 -4.74
N GLY A 250 0.17 3.68 -4.73
CA GLY A 250 -0.44 4.21 -3.52
C GLY A 250 0.42 5.23 -2.76
N SER A 251 0.42 5.11 -1.45
CA SER A 251 1.10 6.03 -0.52
C SER A 251 1.63 5.28 0.69
N SER A 252 2.63 5.85 1.35
CA SER A 252 3.28 5.32 2.55
C SER A 252 3.03 6.20 3.78
N TYR A 253 3.28 5.66 4.98
CA TYR A 253 3.18 6.37 6.25
C TYR A 253 4.50 6.26 7.00
N LYS A 254 4.84 7.31 7.76
CA LYS A 254 5.92 7.22 8.76
C LYS A 254 5.57 6.26 9.91
N SER A 255 4.29 5.93 10.08
CA SER A 255 3.81 5.00 11.10
C SER A 255 3.54 3.59 10.56
N GLY A 256 3.35 2.64 11.47
CA GLY A 256 3.00 1.26 11.15
C GLY A 256 1.57 1.03 10.64
N ILE A 257 0.80 2.09 10.30
CA ILE A 257 -0.57 1.93 9.77
C ILE A 257 -0.59 1.20 8.43
N LYS A 258 0.36 1.50 7.56
CA LYS A 258 0.62 0.71 6.35
C LYS A 258 1.94 -0.04 6.50
N ALA A 259 2.06 -1.16 5.80
CA ALA A 259 3.29 -1.94 5.79
C ALA A 259 4.49 -1.08 5.33
N GLN A 260 5.52 -1.00 6.17
CA GLN A 260 6.80 -0.34 5.86
C GLN A 260 7.80 -1.33 5.24
N ASN A 261 7.73 -2.59 5.67
CA ASN A 261 8.43 -3.74 5.10
C ASN A 261 7.44 -4.58 4.27
N TRP A 262 7.93 -5.35 3.31
CA TRP A 262 7.13 -6.15 2.40
C TRP A 262 6.95 -7.60 2.85
N SER A 263 7.64 -8.02 3.92
CA SER A 263 7.42 -9.34 4.53
C SER A 263 6.04 -9.42 5.19
N VAL A 264 5.31 -10.47 4.83
CA VAL A 264 4.00 -10.80 5.41
C VAL A 264 4.15 -11.16 6.89
N ASN A 265 5.18 -11.94 7.22
CA ASN A 265 5.46 -12.39 8.59
C ASN A 265 5.75 -11.19 9.50
N TYR A 266 6.60 -10.26 9.04
CA TYR A 266 6.83 -9.02 9.76
C TYR A 266 5.55 -8.22 9.94
N ARG A 267 4.76 -8.10 8.87
CA ARG A 267 3.50 -7.35 8.94
C ARG A 267 2.53 -7.93 9.98
N LYS A 268 2.44 -9.27 10.09
CA LYS A 268 1.67 -9.95 11.14
C LYS A 268 2.22 -9.67 12.54
N LYS A 269 3.54 -9.79 12.74
CA LYS A 269 4.19 -9.51 14.03
C LYS A 269 3.95 -8.06 14.49
N ASN A 270 4.00 -7.09 13.56
CA ASN A 270 3.67 -5.68 13.85
C ASN A 270 2.22 -5.49 14.32
N TYR A 271 1.27 -6.23 13.75
CA TYR A 271 -0.11 -6.18 14.22
C TYR A 271 -0.25 -6.76 15.63
N LEU A 272 0.39 -7.89 15.90
CA LEU A 272 0.40 -8.51 17.24
C LEU A 272 1.05 -7.60 18.29
N GLU A 273 2.19 -6.99 17.95
CA GLU A 273 2.86 -6.02 18.82
C GLU A 273 1.97 -4.80 19.11
N SER A 274 1.29 -4.27 18.08
CA SER A 274 0.33 -3.18 18.26
C SER A 274 -0.81 -3.61 19.18
N PHE A 275 -1.33 -4.82 19.00
CA PHE A 275 -2.40 -5.38 19.82
C PHE A 275 -2.00 -5.50 21.29
N GLU A 276 -0.85 -6.10 21.60
CA GLU A 276 -0.39 -6.25 22.99
C GLU A 276 -0.10 -4.89 23.64
N LYS A 277 0.54 -3.95 22.92
CA LYS A 277 0.76 -2.58 23.43
C LYS A 277 -0.56 -1.85 23.72
N ILE A 278 -1.56 -1.99 22.86
CA ILE A 278 -2.90 -1.42 23.09
C ILE A 278 -3.57 -2.08 24.30
N LYS A 279 -3.44 -3.40 24.43
CA LYS A 279 -4.02 -4.19 25.52
C LYS A 279 -3.40 -3.85 26.88
N GLU A 280 -2.10 -3.60 26.95
CA GLU A 280 -1.39 -3.21 28.18
C GLU A 280 -1.60 -1.74 28.56
N ALA A 281 -1.63 -0.83 27.58
CA ALA A 281 -1.74 0.60 27.82
C ALA A 281 -3.07 0.99 28.48
N LYS A 282 -3.03 1.79 29.55
CA LYS A 282 -4.25 2.36 30.17
C LYS A 282 -4.63 3.68 29.52
N LYS A 283 -3.63 4.47 29.11
CA LYS A 283 -3.79 5.73 28.39
C LYS A 283 -3.01 5.72 27.08
N ILE A 284 -3.72 5.98 25.98
CA ILE A 284 -3.18 5.94 24.61
C ILE A 284 -3.27 7.34 24.01
N LEU A 285 -2.15 7.84 23.49
CA LEU A 285 -2.08 9.07 22.70
C LEU A 285 -2.13 8.73 21.21
N ILE A 286 -3.08 9.28 20.47
CA ILE A 286 -3.18 9.13 19.02
C ILE A 286 -2.85 10.47 18.37
N VAL A 287 -1.78 10.50 17.58
CA VAL A 287 -1.31 11.71 16.88
C VAL A 287 -1.82 11.72 15.45
N GLY A 288 -2.70 12.66 15.13
CA GLY A 288 -3.32 12.84 13.82
C GLY A 288 -4.80 12.45 13.85
N GLY A 289 -5.66 13.40 14.16
CA GLY A 289 -7.13 13.27 14.09
C GLY A 289 -7.71 13.27 12.68
N GLY A 290 -6.88 13.12 11.65
CA GLY A 290 -7.28 13.09 10.26
C GLY A 290 -7.09 14.42 9.55
N THR A 291 -6.14 14.50 8.62
CA THR A 291 -5.84 15.70 7.84
C THR A 291 -6.81 15.88 6.67
N GLY A 292 -8.11 15.97 6.95
CA GLY A 292 -9.15 16.28 5.95
C GLY A 292 -9.41 15.21 4.87
N MET A 293 -8.37 14.51 4.37
CA MET A 293 -8.40 13.48 3.32
C MET A 293 -8.54 12.05 3.87
N ARG A 294 -8.45 11.90 5.19
CA ARG A 294 -7.91 10.74 5.89
C ARG A 294 -8.42 10.73 7.33
N LEU A 295 -8.78 9.55 7.84
CA LEU A 295 -9.57 9.37 9.07
C LEU A 295 -8.92 8.42 10.05
N GLU A 296 -7.70 7.97 9.79
CA GLU A 296 -7.12 6.81 10.44
C GLU A 296 -6.98 6.99 11.96
N GLY A 297 -6.69 8.20 12.45
CA GLY A 297 -6.65 8.43 13.90
C GLY A 297 -8.04 8.43 14.56
N ILE A 298 -9.07 8.91 13.86
CA ILE A 298 -10.46 8.83 14.31
C ILE A 298 -10.91 7.35 14.32
N GLU A 299 -10.64 6.63 13.25
CA GLU A 299 -10.99 5.21 13.13
C GLU A 299 -10.25 4.39 14.19
N LEU A 300 -8.96 4.62 14.39
CA LEU A 300 -8.17 3.96 15.42
C LEU A 300 -8.70 4.24 16.83
N ALA A 301 -8.96 5.51 17.17
CA ALA A 301 -9.50 5.90 18.48
C ALA A 301 -10.84 5.22 18.75
N THR A 302 -11.73 5.24 17.75
CA THR A 302 -13.07 4.68 17.90
C THR A 302 -13.05 3.16 17.94
N GLN A 303 -12.17 2.49 17.18
CA GLN A 303 -12.05 1.04 17.21
C GLN A 303 -11.47 0.54 18.53
N ILE A 304 -10.43 1.19 19.07
CA ILE A 304 -9.90 0.87 20.40
C ILE A 304 -11.01 1.02 21.45
N LYS A 305 -11.73 2.15 21.48
CA LYS A 305 -12.85 2.35 22.42
C LYS A 305 -13.99 1.35 22.26
N SER A 306 -14.18 0.82 21.06
CA SER A 306 -15.24 -0.14 20.78
C SER A 306 -14.87 -1.56 21.20
N PHE A 307 -13.58 -1.91 21.14
CA PHE A 307 -13.06 -3.17 21.65
C PHE A 307 -12.92 -3.15 23.18
N ASP A 308 -12.37 -2.06 23.71
CA ASP A 308 -12.21 -1.82 25.15
C ASP A 308 -12.60 -0.37 25.52
N PRO A 309 -13.85 -0.16 26.00
CA PRO A 309 -14.33 1.16 26.43
C PRO A 309 -13.56 1.77 27.60
N SER A 310 -12.85 0.96 28.39
CA SER A 310 -12.13 1.40 29.60
C SER A 310 -10.85 2.19 29.28
N LYS A 311 -10.33 2.06 28.05
CA LYS A 311 -9.09 2.72 27.62
C LYS A 311 -9.25 4.24 27.63
N ASN A 312 -8.28 4.96 28.19
CA ASN A 312 -8.26 6.43 28.10
C ASN A 312 -7.57 6.83 26.79
N ILE A 313 -8.25 7.57 25.93
CA ILE A 313 -7.69 7.97 24.63
C ILE A 313 -7.63 9.48 24.53
N VAL A 314 -6.45 9.98 24.15
CA VAL A 314 -6.23 11.37 23.74
C VAL A 314 -5.99 11.39 22.24
N LEU A 315 -6.90 12.01 21.48
CA LEU A 315 -6.75 12.24 20.05
C LEU A 315 -6.24 13.66 19.82
N MET A 316 -5.08 13.79 19.19
CA MET A 316 -4.43 15.06 18.95
C MET A 316 -4.38 15.40 17.46
N ASP A 317 -4.65 16.65 17.08
CA ASP A 317 -4.45 17.13 15.72
C ASP A 317 -3.85 18.55 15.71
N SER A 318 -2.96 18.77 14.73
CA SER A 318 -2.34 20.08 14.52
C SER A 318 -3.29 21.14 13.95
N ASN A 319 -4.41 20.72 13.36
CA ASN A 319 -5.43 21.60 12.84
C ASN A 319 -6.36 22.09 13.94
N ASP A 320 -7.06 23.18 13.64
CA ASP A 320 -8.07 23.80 14.50
C ASP A 320 -9.43 23.09 14.49
N ARG A 321 -9.63 22.17 13.54
CA ARG A 321 -10.79 21.29 13.45
C ARG A 321 -10.44 19.96 12.82
N LEU A 322 -11.15 18.92 13.22
CA LEU A 322 -11.17 17.64 12.51
C LEU A 322 -11.89 17.82 11.16
N MET A 323 -11.63 16.92 10.21
CA MET A 323 -12.34 16.91 8.92
C MET A 323 -12.22 18.25 8.15
N LYS A 324 -11.02 18.84 8.10
CA LYS A 324 -10.80 20.19 7.55
C LYS A 324 -11.25 20.38 6.09
N ARG A 325 -11.28 19.31 5.29
CA ARG A 325 -11.77 19.35 3.90
C ARG A 325 -13.29 19.14 3.79
N SER A 326 -13.95 18.78 4.87
CA SER A 326 -15.40 18.70 4.99
C SER A 326 -16.00 20.02 5.45
N SER A 327 -17.33 20.11 5.40
CA SER A 327 -18.04 21.23 6.02
C SER A 327 -17.80 21.27 7.55
N PRO A 328 -17.77 22.47 8.16
CA PRO A 328 -17.56 22.62 9.61
C PRO A 328 -18.50 21.76 10.46
N ALA A 329 -19.77 21.68 10.06
CA ALA A 329 -20.79 20.88 10.74
C ALA A 329 -20.43 19.39 10.87
N VAL A 330 -19.72 18.81 9.89
CA VAL A 330 -19.25 17.42 9.96
C VAL A 330 -18.17 17.27 11.02
N GLY A 331 -17.20 18.19 11.07
CA GLY A 331 -16.13 18.19 12.06
C GLY A 331 -16.66 18.34 13.49
N GLU A 332 -17.55 19.30 13.72
CA GLU A 332 -18.20 19.53 15.03
C GLU A 332 -18.96 18.30 15.51
N ARG A 333 -19.66 17.64 14.58
CA ARG A 333 -20.42 16.45 14.91
C ARG A 333 -19.52 15.25 15.24
N ILE A 334 -18.45 15.04 14.49
CA ILE A 334 -17.47 14.00 14.82
C ILE A 334 -16.87 14.25 16.20
N ILE A 335 -16.51 15.49 16.51
CA ILE A 335 -16.03 15.87 17.85
C ILE A 335 -17.06 15.53 18.92
N LYS A 336 -18.35 15.81 18.69
CA LYS A 336 -19.43 15.46 19.63
C LYS A 336 -19.53 13.95 19.86
N GLU A 337 -19.48 13.13 18.82
CA GLU A 337 -19.54 11.67 18.95
C GLU A 337 -18.30 11.09 19.64
N LEU A 338 -17.10 11.59 19.30
CA LEU A 338 -15.85 11.18 19.95
C LEU A 338 -15.87 11.51 21.46
N LYS A 339 -16.34 12.70 21.82
CA LYS A 339 -16.48 13.10 23.23
C LYS A 339 -17.48 12.20 23.99
N LYS A 340 -18.58 11.78 23.36
CA LYS A 340 -19.52 10.81 23.96
C LYS A 340 -18.87 9.46 24.22
N MET A 341 -17.90 9.05 23.42
CA MET A 341 -17.10 7.84 23.64
C MET A 341 -16.02 8.01 24.72
N GLY A 342 -15.94 9.17 25.38
CA GLY A 342 -14.91 9.47 26.37
C GLY A 342 -13.52 9.65 25.76
N ILE A 343 -13.44 10.09 24.50
CA ILE A 343 -12.18 10.43 23.83
C ILE A 343 -11.88 11.90 24.09
N GLU A 344 -10.71 12.18 24.66
CA GLU A 344 -10.18 13.52 24.85
C GLU A 344 -9.62 14.04 23.52
N ILE A 345 -9.92 15.29 23.15
CA ILE A 345 -9.55 15.84 21.84
C ILE A 345 -8.72 17.11 22.01
N HIS A 346 -7.50 17.10 21.48
CA HIS A 346 -6.55 18.20 21.53
C HIS A 346 -6.31 18.74 20.12
N LEU A 347 -6.92 19.88 19.79
CA LEU A 347 -6.76 20.56 18.50
C LEU A 347 -5.71 21.67 18.62
N ARG A 348 -5.16 22.11 17.48
CA ARG A 348 -4.05 23.08 17.42
C ARG A 348 -2.82 22.61 18.19
N THR A 349 -2.65 21.30 18.34
CA THR A 349 -1.57 20.71 19.12
C THR A 349 -0.67 19.87 18.23
N ARG A 350 0.63 20.17 18.26
CA ARG A 350 1.65 19.45 17.50
C ARG A 350 2.50 18.61 18.45
N PHE A 351 2.77 17.37 18.07
CA PHE A 351 3.80 16.57 18.71
C PHE A 351 5.18 17.18 18.44
N LEU A 352 6.03 17.23 19.47
CA LEU A 352 7.41 17.72 19.35
C LEU A 352 8.41 16.58 19.56
N LYS A 353 8.44 15.99 20.76
CA LYS A 353 9.32 14.86 21.09
C LYS A 353 8.78 14.05 22.27
N TYR A 354 9.27 12.83 22.43
CA TYR A 354 9.07 12.03 23.64
C TYR A 354 10.24 12.29 24.61
N ASP A 355 9.93 12.58 25.87
CA ASP A 355 10.90 12.72 26.96
C ASP A 355 10.87 11.43 27.79
N ALA A 356 11.87 10.58 27.56
CA ALA A 356 11.96 9.26 28.18
C ALA A 356 12.22 9.33 29.69
N VAL A 357 12.92 10.36 30.16
CA VAL A 357 13.25 10.53 31.59
C VAL A 357 11.99 10.83 32.39
N LYS A 358 11.15 11.74 31.88
CA LYS A 358 9.88 12.09 32.51
C LYS A 358 8.72 11.14 32.13
N ASN A 359 8.92 10.30 31.13
CA ASN A 359 7.89 9.47 30.50
C ASN A 359 6.67 10.32 30.06
N VAL A 360 6.93 11.36 29.26
CA VAL A 360 5.91 12.27 28.73
C VAL A 360 6.14 12.60 27.25
N TYR A 361 5.06 12.84 26.53
CA TYR A 361 5.07 13.34 25.16
C TYR A 361 4.97 14.87 25.18
N LYS A 362 6.03 15.56 24.74
CA LYS A 362 6.06 17.02 24.62
C LYS A 362 5.30 17.44 23.37
N THR A 363 4.47 18.46 23.54
CA THR A 363 3.65 19.06 22.48
C THR A 363 3.83 20.57 22.43
N SER A 364 3.31 21.21 21.40
CA SER A 364 3.35 22.67 21.24
C SER A 364 2.59 23.45 22.32
N VAL A 365 1.78 22.79 23.15
CA VAL A 365 0.95 23.45 24.18
C VAL A 365 1.16 22.87 25.58
N GLY A 366 2.13 21.96 25.76
CA GLY A 366 2.42 21.32 27.05
C GLY A 366 2.85 19.87 26.93
N GLU A 367 2.80 19.14 28.04
CA GLU A 367 3.21 17.73 28.14
C GLU A 367 1.99 16.82 28.30
N ILE A 368 1.97 15.70 27.58
CA ILE A 368 0.93 14.67 27.69
C ILE A 368 1.59 13.38 28.20
N LYS A 369 1.14 12.88 29.35
CA LYS A 369 1.50 11.54 29.83
C LYS A 369 0.55 10.50 29.20
N ALA A 370 1.13 9.48 28.57
CA ALA A 370 0.42 8.32 28.04
C ALA A 370 1.36 7.10 28.05
N ASP A 371 0.80 5.89 28.07
CA ASP A 371 1.56 4.64 28.13
C ASP A 371 1.98 4.16 26.74
N PHE A 372 1.21 4.54 25.72
CA PHE A 372 1.47 4.20 24.33
C PHE A 372 1.05 5.33 23.39
N MET A 373 1.88 5.61 22.38
CA MET A 373 1.59 6.59 21.34
C MET A 373 1.46 5.91 19.97
N MET A 374 0.37 6.20 19.27
CA MET A 374 0.13 5.75 17.91
C MET A 374 0.10 6.94 16.95
N TRP A 375 0.84 6.84 15.85
CA TRP A 375 0.95 7.91 14.86
C TRP A 375 0.05 7.63 13.65
N ALA A 376 -0.85 8.56 13.35
CA ALA A 376 -1.86 8.43 12.30
C ALA A 376 -1.84 9.58 11.27
N SER A 377 -0.69 10.24 11.11
CA SER A 377 -0.49 11.33 10.15
C SER A 377 0.79 11.16 9.32
N GLY A 378 1.02 12.05 8.35
CA GLY A 378 2.27 12.07 7.57
C GLY A 378 2.29 11.10 6.38
N ILE A 379 1.16 10.98 5.68
CA ILE A 379 1.08 10.25 4.41
C ILE A 379 2.01 10.87 3.37
N GLN A 380 2.68 10.02 2.59
CA GLN A 380 3.52 10.43 1.48
C GLN A 380 3.11 9.65 0.21
N PRO A 381 2.72 10.32 -0.89
CA PRO A 381 2.49 9.64 -2.16
C PRO A 381 3.77 8.96 -2.66
N ASN A 382 3.66 7.73 -3.18
CA ASN A 382 4.80 6.97 -3.70
C ASN A 382 5.10 7.37 -5.16
N SER A 383 5.43 8.65 -5.39
CA SER A 383 5.59 9.22 -6.74
C SER A 383 7.03 9.23 -7.26
N ASP A 384 8.01 8.76 -6.49
CA ASP A 384 9.43 8.93 -6.79
C ASP A 384 9.81 8.38 -8.16
N LEU A 385 9.31 7.19 -8.53
CA LEU A 385 9.50 6.59 -9.85
C LEU A 385 9.09 7.52 -11.00
N VAL A 386 7.98 8.26 -10.82
CA VAL A 386 7.47 9.19 -11.84
C VAL A 386 8.22 10.52 -11.79
N LYS A 387 8.59 10.97 -10.58
CA LYS A 387 9.39 12.18 -10.38
C LYS A 387 10.77 12.07 -11.04
N GLU A 388 11.41 10.89 -10.93
CA GLU A 388 12.69 10.60 -11.60
C GLU A 388 12.55 10.50 -13.12
N PHE A 389 11.42 9.97 -13.61
CA PHE A 389 11.14 9.92 -15.04
C PHE A 389 10.88 11.32 -15.62
N ASN A 390 10.03 12.11 -14.95
CA ASN A 390 9.72 13.49 -15.29
C ASN A 390 9.13 14.21 -14.08
N ALA A 391 9.91 15.10 -13.47
CA ALA A 391 9.50 15.86 -12.30
C ALA A 391 8.28 16.76 -12.54
N ASP A 392 8.06 17.24 -13.78
CA ASP A 392 6.93 18.11 -14.13
C ASP A 392 5.58 17.39 -14.07
N LEU A 393 5.59 16.05 -14.06
CA LEU A 393 4.38 15.25 -13.89
C LEU A 393 3.95 15.12 -12.43
N VAL A 394 4.75 15.61 -11.47
CA VAL A 394 4.45 15.54 -10.04
C VAL A 394 4.26 16.96 -9.51
N ASN A 395 3.20 17.20 -8.74
CA ASN A 395 2.99 18.50 -8.11
C ASN A 395 3.79 18.65 -6.81
N GLU A 396 3.78 19.85 -6.22
CA GLU A 396 4.53 20.16 -4.99
C GLU A 396 4.17 19.30 -3.79
N MET A 397 2.95 18.73 -3.78
CA MET A 397 2.47 17.81 -2.75
C MET A 397 2.86 16.35 -3.01
N GLY A 398 3.59 16.06 -4.08
CA GLY A 398 4.01 14.71 -4.46
C GLY A 398 2.96 13.91 -5.24
N TYR A 399 1.84 14.50 -5.65
CA TYR A 399 0.84 13.78 -6.45
C TYR A 399 1.13 13.87 -7.94
N ILE A 400 0.88 12.79 -8.67
CA ILE A 400 1.00 12.72 -10.13
C ILE A 400 -0.17 13.49 -10.77
N LYS A 401 0.16 14.43 -11.65
CA LYS A 401 -0.78 15.27 -12.40
C LYS A 401 -1.62 14.38 -13.32
N ALA A 402 -2.93 14.34 -13.06
CA ALA A 402 -3.89 13.49 -13.77
C ALA A 402 -5.00 14.33 -14.42
N ASN A 403 -5.45 13.89 -15.59
CA ASN A 403 -6.65 14.35 -16.26
C ASN A 403 -7.91 13.71 -15.65
N ASN A 404 -9.09 14.22 -16.01
CA ASN A 404 -10.38 13.68 -15.54
C ASN A 404 -10.67 12.26 -16.03
N ASP A 405 -10.03 11.80 -17.11
CA ASP A 405 -10.10 10.42 -17.60
C ASP A 405 -9.09 9.47 -16.93
N LEU A 406 -8.36 9.98 -15.92
CA LEU A 406 -7.30 9.30 -15.19
C LEU A 406 -6.01 9.04 -15.99
N THR A 407 -5.89 9.59 -17.20
CA THR A 407 -4.59 9.65 -17.89
C THR A 407 -3.65 10.60 -17.16
N VAL A 408 -2.35 10.30 -17.18
CA VAL A 408 -1.31 11.24 -16.74
C VAL A 408 -1.22 12.37 -17.76
N VAL A 409 -1.11 13.61 -17.29
CA VAL A 409 -1.06 14.80 -18.17
C VAL A 409 0.05 14.65 -19.22
N GLY A 410 -0.30 14.80 -20.50
CA GLY A 410 0.64 14.65 -21.62
C GLY A 410 1.03 13.21 -21.98
N MET A 411 0.50 12.20 -21.28
CA MET A 411 0.87 10.79 -21.44
C MET A 411 -0.39 9.92 -21.66
N PRO A 412 -0.97 9.90 -22.88
CA PRO A 412 -2.29 9.30 -23.15
C PRO A 412 -2.36 7.78 -22.97
N LYS A 413 -1.22 7.10 -22.88
CA LYS A 413 -1.10 5.65 -22.63
C LYS A 413 -0.70 5.31 -21.18
N MET A 414 -0.56 6.32 -20.32
CA MET A 414 -0.25 6.15 -18.91
C MET A 414 -1.46 6.61 -18.08
N PHE A 415 -1.93 5.75 -17.17
CA PHE A 415 -3.02 6.04 -16.26
C PHE A 415 -2.51 6.09 -14.82
N VAL A 416 -3.15 6.88 -13.97
CA VAL A 416 -2.84 6.95 -12.54
C VAL A 416 -4.10 6.87 -11.70
N GLY A 417 -4.06 6.01 -10.67
CA GLY A 417 -5.19 5.76 -9.79
C GLY A 417 -4.80 5.68 -8.31
N GLY A 418 -5.82 5.57 -7.47
CA GLY A 418 -5.70 5.53 -6.02
C GLY A 418 -5.16 6.83 -5.42
N ASP A 419 -4.23 6.66 -4.48
CA ASP A 419 -3.67 7.74 -3.66
C ASP A 419 -2.73 8.66 -4.44
N LEU A 420 -2.21 8.25 -5.60
CA LEU A 420 -1.17 8.96 -6.33
C LEU A 420 -1.69 10.15 -7.14
N LYS A 421 -2.94 10.11 -7.59
CA LYS A 421 -3.45 11.10 -8.55
C LYS A 421 -3.68 12.46 -7.91
N SER A 422 -3.42 13.54 -8.65
CA SER A 422 -3.59 14.92 -8.20
C SER A 422 -5.04 15.42 -8.14
N LEU A 423 -6.00 14.65 -8.66
CA LEU A 423 -7.41 15.05 -8.66
C LEU A 423 -7.89 15.37 -7.24
N LYS A 424 -8.59 16.50 -7.09
CA LYS A 424 -9.14 16.98 -5.82
C LYS A 424 -10.30 16.06 -5.39
N GLU A 425 -9.96 14.99 -4.70
CA GLU A 425 -10.93 14.04 -4.15
C GLU A 425 -10.39 13.38 -2.89
N GLU A 426 -11.30 12.80 -2.12
CA GLU A 426 -10.97 11.95 -0.97
C GLU A 426 -10.28 10.65 -1.43
N LYS A 427 -9.14 10.35 -0.81
CA LYS A 427 -8.28 9.21 -1.18
C LYS A 427 -8.62 8.01 -0.30
N MET A 428 -9.58 7.23 -0.76
CA MET A 428 -10.14 6.09 -0.05
C MET A 428 -9.96 4.81 -0.87
N ALA A 429 -10.03 3.66 -0.22
CA ALA A 429 -10.10 2.37 -0.91
C ALA A 429 -11.24 2.32 -1.94
N PHE A 430 -12.40 2.91 -1.60
CA PHE A 430 -13.54 3.01 -2.52
C PHE A 430 -13.21 3.82 -3.78
N THR A 431 -12.61 5.01 -3.64
CA THR A 431 -12.27 5.83 -4.81
C THR A 431 -11.17 5.17 -5.65
N ALA A 432 -10.24 4.45 -5.01
CA ALA A 432 -9.24 3.62 -5.70
C ALA A 432 -9.85 2.46 -6.51
N GLN A 433 -10.93 1.83 -6.02
CA GLN A 433 -11.67 0.83 -6.80
C GLN A 433 -12.40 1.48 -7.98
N VAL A 434 -13.05 2.63 -7.77
CA VAL A 434 -13.69 3.37 -8.87
C VAL A 434 -12.67 3.75 -9.95
N ASP A 435 -11.46 4.17 -9.55
CA ASP A 435 -10.35 4.38 -10.49
C ASP A 435 -10.06 3.13 -11.30
N GLY A 436 -9.93 1.98 -10.64
CA GLY A 436 -9.56 0.74 -11.31
C GLY A 436 -10.58 0.31 -12.37
N ILE A 437 -11.87 0.45 -12.07
CA ILE A 437 -12.94 0.17 -13.05
C ILE A 437 -12.83 1.13 -14.24
N MET A 438 -12.69 2.43 -13.95
CA MET A 438 -12.64 3.47 -14.97
C MET A 438 -11.40 3.34 -15.87
N ILE A 439 -10.23 3.07 -15.29
CA ILE A 439 -8.97 2.85 -16.03
C ILE A 439 -9.09 1.62 -16.94
N ALA A 440 -9.59 0.49 -16.43
CA ALA A 440 -9.78 -0.71 -17.25
C ALA A 440 -10.73 -0.44 -18.42
N ASN A 441 -11.84 0.26 -18.18
CA ASN A 441 -12.76 0.68 -19.23
C ASN A 441 -12.11 1.62 -20.24
N ASN A 442 -11.33 2.60 -19.78
CA ASN A 442 -10.67 3.57 -20.64
C ASN A 442 -9.58 2.94 -21.52
N ILE A 443 -8.86 1.93 -21.01
CA ILE A 443 -7.92 1.13 -21.82
C ILE A 443 -8.68 0.40 -22.94
N CYS A 444 -9.80 -0.28 -22.61
CA CYS A 444 -10.63 -0.93 -23.62
C CYS A 444 -11.20 0.08 -24.64
N ARG A 445 -11.64 1.26 -24.20
CA ARG A 445 -12.19 2.30 -25.08
C ARG A 445 -11.14 2.90 -26.00
N ALA A 446 -9.94 3.16 -25.49
CA ALA A 446 -8.81 3.63 -26.28
C ALA A 446 -8.48 2.66 -27.42
N GLU A 447 -8.45 1.36 -27.13
CA GLU A 447 -8.22 0.32 -28.15
C GLU A 447 -9.39 0.17 -29.15
N LEU A 448 -10.61 0.53 -28.74
CA LEU A 448 -11.77 0.57 -29.62
C LEU A 448 -11.91 1.90 -30.39
N GLY A 449 -10.97 2.83 -30.27
CA GLY A 449 -11.04 4.16 -30.88
C GLY A 449 -12.21 5.01 -30.36
N LYS A 450 -12.68 4.75 -29.14
CA LYS A 450 -13.78 5.47 -28.49
C LYS A 450 -13.26 6.53 -27.54
N GLU A 451 -14.03 7.61 -27.37
CA GLU A 451 -13.75 8.64 -26.36
C GLU A 451 -13.60 8.04 -24.97
N LEU A 452 -12.65 8.51 -24.18
CA LEU A 452 -12.46 8.01 -22.81
C LEU A 452 -13.56 8.54 -21.88
N PHE A 453 -13.98 7.71 -20.93
CA PHE A 453 -14.86 8.17 -19.87
C PHE A 453 -14.18 9.26 -19.06
N GLN A 454 -14.98 10.23 -18.63
CA GLN A 454 -14.56 11.36 -17.83
C GLN A 454 -15.16 11.24 -16.43
N ARG A 455 -14.34 11.51 -15.42
CA ARG A 455 -14.79 11.46 -14.05
C ARG A 455 -15.78 12.57 -13.76
N GLY A 456 -16.88 12.23 -13.08
CA GLY A 456 -17.97 13.17 -12.82
C GLY A 456 -19.03 13.28 -13.92
N LYS A 457 -18.87 12.59 -15.06
CA LYS A 457 -19.88 12.49 -16.13
C LYS A 457 -20.44 11.08 -16.22
N GLU A 458 -19.67 10.14 -16.78
CA GLU A 458 -20.12 8.76 -17.06
C GLU A 458 -19.77 7.76 -15.94
N HIS A 459 -18.92 8.16 -15.00
CA HIS A 459 -18.51 7.38 -13.82
C HIS A 459 -18.91 8.11 -12.53
N PRO A 460 -18.93 7.42 -11.36
CA PRO A 460 -19.36 8.00 -10.09
C PRO A 460 -18.73 9.39 -9.87
N PRO A 461 -19.50 10.35 -9.34
CA PRO A 461 -19.02 11.71 -9.17
C PRO A 461 -17.71 11.71 -8.39
N LEU A 462 -16.86 12.69 -8.68
CA LEU A 462 -15.75 13.01 -7.79
C LEU A 462 -16.34 13.06 -6.37
N VAL A 463 -15.72 12.34 -5.44
CA VAL A 463 -16.03 12.49 -4.01
C VAL A 463 -15.47 13.86 -3.61
N ASN A 464 -16.16 14.90 -4.05
CA ASN A 464 -15.91 16.30 -3.76
C ASN A 464 -16.68 16.68 -2.50
N ASP A 465 -16.08 17.59 -1.73
CA ASP A 465 -16.62 18.32 -0.57
C ASP A 465 -18.04 17.89 -0.16
N GLY A 466 -18.15 16.79 0.61
CA GLY A 466 -19.45 16.38 1.17
C GLY A 466 -19.85 14.91 1.14
N MET A 467 -18.99 13.97 0.73
CA MET A 467 -19.20 12.53 0.96
C MET A 467 -18.04 11.97 1.77
N HIS A 468 -18.13 12.10 3.09
CA HIS A 468 -17.18 11.52 4.02
C HIS A 468 -17.80 10.29 4.70
N PHE A 469 -17.07 9.18 4.66
CA PHE A 469 -17.43 7.94 5.34
C PHE A 469 -16.51 7.76 6.53
N VAL A 470 -17.00 8.04 7.74
CA VAL A 470 -16.24 7.78 8.96
C VAL A 470 -16.76 6.50 9.59
N SER A 471 -15.90 5.49 9.74
CA SER A 471 -16.22 4.34 10.59
C SER A 471 -16.04 4.75 12.04
N LEU A 472 -17.14 4.79 12.79
CA LEU A 472 -17.12 4.91 14.24
C LEU A 472 -17.43 3.51 14.75
N GLY A 473 -16.47 2.83 15.37
CA GLY A 473 -16.50 1.38 15.71
C GLY A 473 -17.67 0.81 16.54
N LEU A 474 -18.82 1.47 16.62
CA LEU A 474 -19.98 1.13 17.46
C LEU A 474 -20.39 -0.36 17.33
N ASN A 475 -20.20 -1.12 18.42
CA ASN A 475 -20.64 -2.52 18.63
C ASN A 475 -19.76 -3.62 18.02
N LYS A 476 -18.43 -3.50 18.04
CA LYS A 476 -17.48 -4.55 17.59
C LYS A 476 -17.64 -4.97 16.11
N VAL A 477 -18.42 -4.19 15.35
CA VAL A 477 -18.61 -4.25 13.91
C VAL A 477 -18.47 -2.80 13.42
N PRO A 478 -17.73 -2.51 12.32
CA PRO A 478 -17.52 -1.14 11.89
C PRO A 478 -18.83 -0.48 11.43
N LYS A 479 -19.58 0.16 12.33
CA LYS A 479 -20.71 1.01 11.95
C LYS A 479 -20.17 2.32 11.37
N GLN A 480 -20.74 2.77 10.27
CA GLN A 480 -20.25 3.98 9.61
C GLN A 480 -21.29 5.07 9.61
N MET A 481 -20.85 6.28 9.94
CA MET A 481 -21.63 7.50 9.78
C MET A 481 -21.26 8.15 8.44
N MET A 482 -22.27 8.29 7.56
CA MET A 482 -22.18 9.09 6.35
C MET A 482 -22.66 10.51 6.65
N PHE A 483 -21.98 11.51 6.10
CA PHE A 483 -22.43 12.89 6.12
C PHE A 483 -22.64 13.40 4.69
N PRO A 484 -23.85 13.33 4.12
CA PRO A 484 -24.16 14.06 2.89
C PRO A 484 -24.30 15.56 3.19
N CYS A 485 -23.59 16.39 2.44
CA CYS A 485 -23.68 17.85 2.54
C CYS A 485 -24.84 18.41 1.70
N LEU A 486 -26.05 17.84 1.82
CA LEU A 486 -27.25 18.38 1.18
C LEU A 486 -28.14 19.03 2.26
N LYS A 487 -28.15 20.37 2.26
CA LYS A 487 -29.13 21.26 2.90
C LYS A 487 -29.82 20.69 4.16
N GLY A 488 -29.05 20.55 5.24
CA GLY A 488 -29.61 20.47 6.60
C GLY A 488 -30.49 19.26 6.93
N HIS A 489 -30.54 18.23 6.08
CA HIS A 489 -31.33 17.02 6.36
C HIS A 489 -30.43 15.79 6.50
N PHE A 490 -30.52 15.16 7.67
CA PHE A 490 -29.93 13.87 7.99
C PHE A 490 -30.38 12.81 6.99
N PHE A 491 -29.44 12.08 6.38
CA PHE A 491 -29.71 10.74 5.87
C PHE A 491 -28.92 9.74 6.71
N TYR A 492 -29.64 9.06 7.60
CA TYR A 492 -29.32 7.68 7.96
C TYR A 492 -29.24 6.93 6.64
N VAL A 493 -28.08 6.40 6.28
CA VAL A 493 -28.02 5.69 5.01
C VAL A 493 -28.89 4.45 5.15
N SER A 494 -29.85 4.33 4.23
CA SER A 494 -30.72 3.17 4.16
C SER A 494 -29.88 1.89 4.25
N PRO A 495 -30.42 0.79 4.79
CA PRO A 495 -29.75 -0.51 4.81
C PRO A 495 -29.10 -0.90 3.47
N LYS A 496 -29.56 -0.37 2.32
CA LYS A 496 -28.97 -0.58 0.98
C LYS A 496 -27.56 0.01 0.78
N VAL A 497 -27.19 1.13 1.39
CA VAL A 497 -25.85 1.74 1.19
C VAL A 497 -24.84 1.29 2.26
N TYR A 498 -25.33 1.00 3.47
CA TYR A 498 -24.59 0.17 4.43
C TYR A 498 -24.28 -1.20 3.81
N LYS A 499 -25.29 -1.82 3.18
CA LYS A 499 -25.11 -3.01 2.34
C LYS A 499 -24.21 -2.75 1.14
N MET A 500 -24.17 -1.57 0.52
CA MET A 500 -23.10 -1.27 -0.46
C MET A 500 -21.71 -1.33 0.18
N LYS A 501 -21.36 -0.63 1.26
CA LYS A 501 -19.96 -0.69 1.76
C LYS A 501 -19.61 -2.02 2.45
N MET A 502 -20.55 -2.60 3.20
CA MET A 502 -20.39 -3.91 3.85
C MET A 502 -20.51 -5.08 2.89
N ASP A 503 -21.22 -4.94 1.77
CA ASP A 503 -21.07 -5.88 0.67
C ASP A 503 -19.85 -5.50 -0.15
N PHE A 504 -19.36 -4.25 -0.27
CA PHE A 504 -18.29 -3.88 -1.20
C PHE A 504 -16.89 -4.37 -0.81
N LEU A 505 -16.64 -4.65 0.46
CA LEU A 505 -15.35 -5.20 0.88
C LEU A 505 -15.35 -6.73 0.82
N PRO A 506 -16.38 -7.43 1.30
CA PRO A 506 -16.65 -8.80 0.88
C PRO A 506 -16.80 -8.92 -0.62
N THR A 507 -17.35 -7.94 -1.35
CA THR A 507 -17.56 -7.93 -2.82
C THR A 507 -16.28 -7.58 -3.53
N GLY A 508 -15.47 -6.67 -3.00
CA GLY A 508 -14.16 -6.35 -3.54
C GLY A 508 -13.22 -7.53 -3.32
N MET A 509 -13.19 -8.06 -2.11
CA MET A 509 -12.47 -9.29 -1.77
C MET A 509 -13.06 -10.51 -2.47
N SER A 510 -14.35 -10.60 -2.74
CA SER A 510 -14.98 -11.72 -3.48
C SER A 510 -14.80 -11.55 -4.99
N VAL A 511 -14.82 -10.33 -5.51
CA VAL A 511 -14.45 -10.01 -6.90
C VAL A 511 -12.98 -10.32 -7.10
N LEU A 512 -12.16 -10.02 -6.10
CA LEU A 512 -10.80 -10.51 -6.04
C LEU A 512 -10.84 -12.06 -6.00
N LYS A 513 -11.41 -12.72 -5.00
CA LYS A 513 -11.45 -14.19 -4.92
C LYS A 513 -12.19 -14.90 -6.07
N GLY A 514 -12.80 -14.19 -7.02
CA GLY A 514 -13.55 -14.72 -8.15
C GLY A 514 -14.96 -15.22 -7.79
N GLU A 515 -15.38 -15.00 -6.56
CA GLU A 515 -16.67 -15.36 -5.96
C GLU A 515 -17.83 -14.44 -6.40
N ARG A 516 -17.55 -13.23 -6.92
CA ARG A 516 -18.56 -12.33 -7.52
C ARG A 516 -18.04 -11.68 -8.80
N GLU A 517 -18.92 -11.41 -9.75
CA GLU A 517 -18.59 -10.54 -10.88
C GLU A 517 -18.54 -9.07 -10.40
N PRO A 518 -17.61 -8.24 -10.93
CA PRO A 518 -17.58 -6.80 -10.65
C PRO A 518 -18.93 -6.18 -11.00
N LEU A 519 -19.32 -5.09 -10.31
CA LEU A 519 -20.53 -4.31 -10.63
C LEU A 519 -20.65 -4.11 -12.14
N GLY A 520 -21.67 -4.74 -12.72
CA GLY A 520 -21.70 -5.09 -14.14
C GLY A 520 -21.65 -3.87 -15.04
N LEU A 521 -20.59 -3.77 -15.85
CA LEU A 521 -20.55 -2.96 -17.07
C LEU A 521 -19.67 -3.64 -18.13
N TYR A 522 -20.36 -4.07 -19.19
CA TYR A 522 -19.95 -4.38 -20.57
C TYR A 522 -19.41 -5.76 -20.98
N GLY A 523 -19.92 -6.18 -22.14
CA GLY A 523 -19.94 -7.53 -22.68
C GLY A 523 -18.62 -7.98 -23.33
N LYS A 524 -18.16 -9.14 -22.85
CA LYS A 524 -16.91 -9.82 -23.20
C LYS A 524 -16.62 -9.92 -24.71
N SER A 525 -17.63 -9.96 -25.58
CA SER A 525 -17.47 -10.36 -26.99
C SER A 525 -16.97 -9.27 -27.95
N ARG A 526 -17.13 -7.97 -27.67
CA ARG A 526 -16.82 -6.91 -28.66
C ARG A 526 -15.35 -6.50 -28.68
N VAL A 527 -14.69 -6.49 -27.51
CA VAL A 527 -13.26 -6.15 -27.38
C VAL A 527 -12.39 -7.23 -28.03
N GLU A 528 -12.70 -8.51 -27.76
CA GLU A 528 -11.94 -9.64 -28.33
C GLU A 528 -12.08 -9.72 -29.86
N LYS A 529 -13.30 -9.52 -30.39
CA LYS A 529 -13.55 -9.56 -31.84
C LYS A 529 -12.78 -8.51 -32.63
N ILE A 530 -12.54 -7.33 -32.06
CA ILE A 530 -11.88 -6.21 -32.76
C ILE A 530 -10.36 -6.31 -32.66
N LEU A 531 -9.84 -6.76 -31.51
CA LEU A 531 -8.40 -6.74 -31.26
C LEU A 531 -7.68 -8.01 -31.72
N LEU A 532 -8.41 -9.13 -31.84
CA LEU A 532 -7.88 -10.40 -32.35
C LEU A 532 -8.35 -10.73 -33.77
N SER A 533 -9.15 -9.87 -34.42
CA SER A 533 -9.43 -10.04 -35.85
C SER A 533 -8.18 -9.78 -36.67
N GLU A 534 -7.87 -10.67 -37.61
CA GLU A 534 -6.89 -10.39 -38.66
C GLU A 534 -7.27 -9.10 -39.40
N PRO A 535 -6.30 -8.35 -39.95
CA PRO A 535 -6.66 -7.24 -40.83
C PRO A 535 -7.50 -7.83 -41.96
N VAL A 536 -8.70 -7.29 -42.18
CA VAL A 536 -9.37 -7.48 -43.46
C VAL A 536 -8.43 -6.87 -44.49
N VAL A 537 -7.75 -7.73 -45.26
CA VAL A 537 -7.08 -7.31 -46.48
C VAL A 537 -8.16 -6.68 -47.33
N ASP A 538 -7.99 -5.40 -47.68
CA ASP A 538 -8.87 -4.71 -48.62
C ASP A 538 -9.02 -5.57 -49.88
N GLN A 539 -10.16 -6.26 -49.98
CA GLN A 539 -10.60 -6.95 -51.20
C GLN A 539 -11.45 -6.02 -52.08
N GLU A 540 -11.40 -4.70 -51.87
CA GLU A 540 -11.94 -3.73 -52.83
C GLU A 540 -10.91 -3.36 -53.91
N ALA A 541 -10.35 -4.39 -54.55
CA ALA A 541 -9.63 -4.22 -55.82
C ALA A 541 -9.78 -5.46 -56.72
N SER A 542 -10.93 -6.14 -56.68
CA SER A 542 -11.31 -7.08 -57.74
C SER A 542 -12.79 -7.40 -57.65
N ASN A 543 -13.61 -6.63 -58.39
CA ASN A 543 -14.70 -7.14 -59.23
C ASN A 543 -15.56 -5.97 -59.73
N GLY A 544 -15.09 -5.34 -60.80
CA GLY A 544 -16.00 -4.73 -61.75
C GLY A 544 -16.66 -5.84 -62.58
N ARG A 545 -17.99 -5.93 -62.52
CA ARG A 545 -18.90 -6.09 -63.68
C ARG A 545 -20.34 -6.35 -63.21
N LEU A 546 -21.20 -5.38 -63.57
CA LEU A 546 -22.54 -5.52 -64.17
C LEU A 546 -23.55 -6.48 -63.49
N GLU A 547 -24.65 -5.93 -62.98
CA GLU A 547 -25.91 -5.90 -63.76
C GLU A 547 -26.98 -5.01 -63.10
N ALA A 548 -27.64 -4.22 -63.93
CA ALA A 548 -28.78 -3.39 -63.58
C ALA A 548 -30.10 -4.15 -63.86
N LYS A 549 -30.98 -4.26 -62.86
CA LYS A 549 -32.45 -4.45 -63.02
C LYS A 549 -33.14 -3.80 -61.82
N SER A 550 -33.67 -2.59 -61.98
CA SER A 550 -35.04 -2.22 -62.37
C SER A 550 -36.09 -2.41 -61.26
N LYS A 551 -36.65 -1.27 -60.85
CA LYS A 551 -37.88 -1.05 -60.07
C LYS A 551 -38.97 -2.12 -60.28
N LYS A 552 -39.64 -2.50 -59.19
CA LYS A 552 -41.11 -2.59 -59.15
C LYS A 552 -41.64 -2.46 -57.72
N HIS A 553 -42.63 -1.58 -57.60
CA HIS A 553 -43.60 -1.47 -56.51
C HIS A 553 -44.18 -2.84 -56.11
N ILE A 554 -44.58 -2.97 -54.84
CA ILE A 554 -45.98 -3.20 -54.42
C ILE A 554 -46.08 -2.87 -52.92
N ASP A 555 -46.93 -1.88 -52.62
CA ASP A 555 -47.63 -1.68 -51.36
C ASP A 555 -48.75 -2.73 -51.23
N SER A 556 -48.96 -3.29 -50.04
CA SER A 556 -50.30 -3.50 -49.45
C SER A 556 -50.23 -4.19 -48.08
N ASN A 557 -50.70 -3.47 -47.04
CA ASN A 557 -51.55 -3.86 -45.88
C ASN A 557 -51.23 -5.16 -45.11
N GLU A 558 -51.17 -5.21 -43.78
CA GLU A 558 -51.98 -4.59 -42.71
C GLU A 558 -51.14 -4.03 -41.54
#